data_AF-A0A6L7PWM2-F1
#
_entry.id   AF-A0A6L7PWM2-F1
#
_cell.length_a   1.000
_cell.length_b   1.000
_cell.length_c   1.000
_cell.angle_alpha   90.00
_cell.angle_beta   90.00
_cell.angle_gamma   90.00
#
_symmetry.space_group_name_H-M   'P 1'
#
loop_
_entity.id
_entity.type
_entity.pdbx_description
1 polymer ?
#
loop_
_entity_poly.entity_id
_entity_poly.type
_entity_poly.pdbx_seq_one_letter_code
_entity_poly.pdbx_strand_id
1 'polypeptide(L)'
;MTMAARQRNLRPTGSSRFSAEPLVATYQTRLHDYKDVDQTAGHAALSDYADLYGRVRRKLFAQVAAGGSAASLKRRYRKGYGIPARMFSGVRVSLEGKVASVKERQKLRFDSLSRRIARADRQIADASGRGRWDRVHQKRRRLANLQRQLKILEADVAADRVRLCFGSKRLWRKQRDLGANGYTSQVNPAFSSVIGRVKFR
;
A
#
# COMPACT_ATOMS: atom_id res chain seq x y z
N MET A 1 -38.22 30.87 51.07
CA MET A 1 -38.06 30.59 52.51
C MET A 1 -37.75 29.11 52.66
N THR A 2 -36.46 28.73 52.60
CA THR A 2 -35.54 28.42 53.72
C THR A 2 -35.84 27.11 54.46
N MET A 3 -34.81 26.24 54.45
CA MET A 3 -34.33 25.37 55.55
C MET A 3 -35.17 24.11 55.86
N ALA A 4 -34.63 22.92 56.18
CA ALA A 4 -33.26 22.46 56.40
C ALA A 4 -33.19 20.91 56.38
N ALA A 5 -32.00 20.44 55.98
CA ALA A 5 -31.25 19.27 56.44
C ALA A 5 -31.93 18.14 57.23
N ARG A 6 -31.73 16.91 56.75
CA ARG A 6 -31.41 15.77 57.62
C ARG A 6 -30.17 15.04 57.11
N GLN A 7 -29.01 15.46 57.62
CA GLN A 7 -27.79 14.67 57.60
C GLN A 7 -28.02 13.41 58.45
N ARG A 8 -27.79 12.23 57.88
CA ARG A 8 -27.45 11.04 58.68
C ARG A 8 -26.03 10.65 58.33
N ASN A 9 -25.12 11.10 59.20
CA ASN A 9 -23.73 10.70 59.26
C ASN A 9 -23.66 9.19 59.54
N LEU A 10 -23.29 8.40 58.53
CA LEU A 10 -22.70 7.09 58.74
C LEU A 10 -21.19 7.26 58.61
N ARG A 11 -20.49 7.32 59.74
CA ARG A 11 -19.03 7.23 59.78
C ARG A 11 -18.64 5.78 59.46
N PRO A 12 -17.77 5.51 58.48
CA PRO A 12 -17.12 4.22 58.42
C PRO A 12 -15.94 4.22 59.39
N THR A 13 -16.16 3.64 60.56
CA THR A 13 -15.09 3.05 61.37
C THR A 13 -14.54 1.86 60.60
N GLY A 14 -13.39 2.03 59.96
CA GLY A 14 -12.77 0.96 59.19
C GLY A 14 -11.42 1.40 58.66
N SER A 15 -10.39 1.20 59.47
CA SER A 15 -9.02 1.19 58.99
C SER A 15 -8.89 -0.03 58.07
N SER A 16 -8.87 0.18 56.75
CA SER A 16 -8.30 -0.80 55.84
C SER A 16 -7.74 -0.09 54.63
N ARG A 17 -6.44 -0.30 54.43
CA ARG A 17 -5.63 0.12 53.31
C ARG A 17 -6.25 -0.44 52.02
N PHE A 18 -7.01 0.37 51.30
CA PHE A 18 -7.28 0.14 49.89
C PHE A 18 -6.90 1.41 49.16
N SER A 19 -5.77 1.33 48.46
CA SER A 19 -5.39 2.27 47.43
C SER A 19 -6.62 2.49 46.54
N ALA A 20 -7.05 3.75 46.41
CA ALA A 20 -8.18 4.10 45.58
C ALA A 20 -7.83 3.77 44.11
N GLU A 21 -8.16 2.56 43.66
CA GLU A 21 -8.16 2.28 42.23
C GLU A 21 -9.25 3.16 41.60
N PRO A 22 -8.89 4.03 40.63
CA PRO A 22 -9.87 4.88 40.00
C PRO A 22 -10.87 4.01 39.25
N LEU A 23 -12.16 4.17 39.57
CA LEU A 23 -13.26 3.56 38.85
C LEU A 23 -13.12 3.86 37.36
N VAL A 24 -12.71 2.86 36.57
CA VAL A 24 -12.61 2.96 35.11
C VAL A 24 -14.03 3.01 34.56
N ALA A 25 -14.57 4.21 34.44
CA ALA A 25 -15.86 4.42 33.82
C ALA A 25 -15.76 4.15 32.31
N THR A 26 -16.77 3.48 31.74
CA THR A 26 -16.82 3.07 30.32
C THR A 26 -16.72 4.22 29.31
N TYR A 27 -16.81 5.48 29.76
CA TYR A 27 -16.64 6.68 28.93
C TYR A 27 -15.23 7.28 28.97
N GLN A 28 -14.34 6.84 29.87
CA GLN A 28 -12.96 7.31 29.93
C GLN A 28 -12.07 6.48 29.00
N THR A 29 -11.87 6.99 27.78
CA THR A 29 -10.96 6.39 26.78
C THR A 29 -9.60 7.09 26.72
N ARG A 30 -9.33 8.06 27.60
CA ARG A 30 -8.05 8.75 27.63
C ARG A 30 -7.09 8.01 28.55
N LEU A 31 -5.98 7.53 27.99
CA LEU A 31 -4.83 7.10 28.78
C LEU A 31 -4.34 8.32 29.59
N HIS A 32 -4.53 8.29 30.90
CA HIS A 32 -4.22 9.42 31.78
C HIS A 32 -2.70 9.71 31.86
N ASP A 33 -1.86 8.77 31.41
CA ASP A 33 -0.41 8.83 31.55
C ASP A 33 0.32 8.86 30.19
N TYR A 34 -0.21 9.52 29.16
CA TYR A 34 0.45 9.58 27.83
C TYR A 34 1.88 10.17 27.88
N LYS A 35 2.22 10.92 28.94
CA LYS A 35 3.56 11.49 29.14
C LYS A 35 4.56 10.49 29.75
N ASP A 36 4.09 9.45 30.45
CA ASP A 36 4.93 8.47 31.18
C ASP A 36 4.92 7.07 30.54
N VAL A 37 4.07 6.83 29.53
CA VAL A 37 4.22 5.66 28.66
C VAL A 37 5.53 5.83 27.89
N ASP A 38 6.47 4.89 28.08
CA ASP A 38 7.67 4.78 27.26
C ASP A 38 7.23 4.80 25.78
N GLN A 39 7.36 5.97 25.15
CA GLN A 39 6.94 6.21 23.78
C GLN A 39 7.65 5.20 22.86
N THR A 40 8.86 4.78 23.24
CA THR A 40 9.65 3.75 22.57
C THR A 40 8.94 2.40 22.53
N ALA A 41 8.44 1.91 23.67
CA ALA A 41 7.71 0.64 23.75
C ALA A 41 6.38 0.68 22.97
N GLY A 42 5.65 1.80 23.06
CA GLY A 42 4.43 2.00 22.26
C GLY A 42 4.69 2.04 20.75
N HIS A 43 5.77 2.72 20.33
CA HIS A 43 6.19 2.75 18.92
C HIS A 43 6.63 1.36 18.42
N ALA A 44 7.34 0.58 19.25
CA ALA A 44 7.75 -0.78 18.89
C ALA A 44 6.55 -1.69 18.64
N ALA A 45 5.57 -1.72 19.56
CA ALA A 45 4.37 -2.54 19.40
C ALA A 45 3.55 -2.15 18.15
N LEU A 46 3.43 -0.86 17.84
CA LEU A 46 2.77 -0.38 16.63
C LEU A 46 3.54 -0.75 15.36
N SER A 47 4.87 -0.74 15.41
CA SER A 47 5.73 -1.18 14.31
C SER A 47 5.54 -2.66 14.02
N ASP A 48 5.55 -3.51 15.06
CA ASP A 48 5.32 -4.96 14.93
C ASP A 48 3.93 -5.26 14.38
N TYR A 49 2.92 -4.54 14.85
CA TYR A 49 1.57 -4.62 14.31
C TYR A 49 1.52 -4.24 12.83
N ALA A 50 2.18 -3.13 12.44
CA ALA A 50 2.23 -2.69 11.05
C ALA A 50 2.92 -3.72 10.15
N ASP A 51 3.97 -4.38 10.64
CA ASP A 51 4.68 -5.44 9.92
C ASP A 51 3.84 -6.71 9.78
N LEU A 52 3.13 -7.13 10.82
CA LEU A 52 2.18 -8.24 10.76
C LEU A 52 1.04 -7.93 9.76
N TYR A 53 0.41 -6.76 9.89
CA TYR A 53 -0.64 -6.29 8.99
C TYR A 53 -0.15 -6.26 7.54
N GLY A 54 1.05 -5.74 7.31
CA GLY A 54 1.69 -5.67 6.00
C GLY A 54 1.98 -7.04 5.38
N ARG A 55 2.42 -8.02 6.18
CA ARG A 55 2.65 -9.41 5.74
C ARG A 55 1.33 -10.09 5.37
N VAL A 56 0.33 -10.02 6.24
CA VAL A 56 -1.00 -10.61 6.02
C VAL A 56 -1.64 -10.04 4.76
N ARG A 57 -1.64 -8.71 4.60
CA ARG A 57 -2.21 -8.05 3.42
C ARG A 57 -1.56 -8.48 2.11
N ARG A 58 -0.21 -8.58 2.07
CA ARG A 58 0.54 -9.02 0.89
C ARG A 58 0.21 -10.46 0.50
N LYS A 59 0.22 -11.37 1.48
CA LYS A 59 -0.08 -12.78 1.25
C LYS A 59 -1.54 -12.97 0.82
N LEU A 60 -2.48 -12.27 1.46
CA LEU A 60 -3.88 -12.31 1.10
C LEU A 60 -4.09 -11.87 -0.35
N PHE A 61 -3.46 -10.78 -0.76
CA PHE A 61 -3.53 -10.32 -2.15
C PHE A 61 -2.97 -11.34 -3.14
N ALA A 62 -1.82 -11.95 -2.85
CA ALA A 62 -1.24 -12.96 -3.74
C ALA A 62 -2.17 -14.16 -3.93
N GLN A 63 -2.86 -14.60 -2.87
CA GLN A 63 -3.80 -15.70 -2.94
C GLN A 63 -5.12 -15.33 -3.63
N VAL A 64 -5.62 -14.12 -3.41
CA VAL A 64 -6.80 -13.61 -4.13
C VAL A 64 -6.49 -13.43 -5.62
N ALA A 65 -5.30 -12.92 -5.95
CA ALA A 65 -4.85 -12.79 -7.34
C ALA A 65 -4.63 -14.14 -8.05
N ALA A 66 -4.43 -15.22 -7.29
CA ALA A 66 -4.37 -16.59 -7.81
C ALA A 66 -5.76 -17.24 -7.96
N GLY A 67 -6.87 -16.51 -7.73
CA GLY A 67 -8.24 -17.00 -7.84
C GLY A 67 -8.87 -17.46 -6.52
N GLY A 68 -8.18 -17.31 -5.38
CA GLY A 68 -8.74 -17.67 -4.08
C GLY A 68 -9.80 -16.68 -3.58
N SER A 69 -10.90 -17.19 -3.00
CA SER A 69 -11.89 -16.33 -2.34
C SER A 69 -11.38 -15.84 -0.99
N ALA A 70 -11.38 -14.52 -0.78
CA ALA A 70 -10.96 -13.90 0.48
C ALA A 70 -11.76 -14.41 1.69
N ALA A 71 -13.04 -14.74 1.51
CA ALA A 71 -13.88 -15.26 2.58
C ALA A 71 -13.40 -16.63 3.10
N SER A 72 -13.02 -17.53 2.19
CA SER A 72 -12.53 -18.89 2.52
C SER A 72 -11.23 -18.86 3.33
N LEU A 73 -10.39 -17.84 3.10
CA LEU A 73 -9.08 -17.72 3.72
C LEU A 73 -9.14 -17.27 5.18
N LYS A 74 -10.27 -16.72 5.65
CA LYS A 74 -10.43 -16.18 7.01
C LYS A 74 -10.01 -17.16 8.10
N ARG A 75 -10.46 -18.42 8.05
CA ARG A 75 -10.15 -19.43 9.08
C ARG A 75 -8.65 -19.76 9.10
N ARG A 76 -8.06 -19.94 7.91
CA ARG A 76 -6.63 -20.25 7.74
C ARG A 76 -5.75 -19.10 8.25
N TYR A 77 -6.09 -17.86 7.94
CA TYR A 77 -5.31 -16.70 8.34
C TYR A 77 -5.38 -16.42 9.84
N ARG A 78 -6.56 -16.57 10.45
CA ARG A 78 -6.71 -16.44 11.91
C ARG A 78 -5.83 -17.43 12.65
N LYS A 79 -5.82 -18.71 12.24
CA LYS A 79 -4.98 -19.75 12.86
C LYS A 79 -3.49 -19.56 12.54
N GLY A 80 -3.14 -19.34 11.28
CA GLY A 80 -1.74 -19.30 10.84
C GLY A 80 -0.98 -18.03 11.25
N TYR A 81 -1.67 -16.89 11.39
CA TYR A 81 -1.05 -15.62 11.81
C TYR A 81 -1.46 -15.17 13.21
N GLY A 82 -2.29 -15.93 13.92
CA GLY A 82 -2.77 -15.57 15.26
C GLY A 82 -3.62 -14.30 15.30
N ILE A 83 -4.25 -13.90 14.17
CA ILE A 83 -4.94 -12.61 14.09
C ILE A 83 -6.42 -12.67 14.52
N PRO A 84 -6.92 -11.62 15.21
CA PRO A 84 -8.35 -11.50 15.49
C PRO A 84 -9.20 -11.40 14.22
N ALA A 85 -10.46 -11.82 14.31
CA ALA A 85 -11.40 -11.74 13.19
C ALA A 85 -11.61 -10.31 12.70
N ARG A 86 -11.61 -9.32 13.61
CA ARG A 86 -11.73 -7.89 13.28
C ARG A 86 -10.57 -7.39 12.44
N MET A 87 -9.33 -7.78 12.80
CA MET A 87 -8.14 -7.43 12.03
C MET A 87 -8.22 -8.00 10.62
N PHE A 88 -8.60 -9.27 10.46
CA PHE A 88 -8.78 -9.88 9.13
C PHE A 88 -9.81 -9.12 8.28
N SER A 89 -10.97 -8.79 8.87
CA SER A 89 -12.00 -8.00 8.17
C SER A 89 -11.46 -6.64 7.74
N GLY A 90 -10.71 -5.95 8.59
CA GLY A 90 -10.08 -4.67 8.25
C GLY A 90 -9.05 -4.77 7.13
N VAL A 91 -8.21 -5.81 7.14
CA VAL A 91 -7.25 -6.08 6.05
C VAL A 91 -7.99 -6.35 4.73
N ARG A 92 -9.03 -7.19 4.77
CA ARG A 92 -9.83 -7.55 3.59
C ARG A 92 -10.46 -6.30 2.96
N VAL A 93 -11.20 -5.53 3.74
CA VAL A 93 -11.89 -4.32 3.25
C VAL A 93 -10.89 -3.30 2.70
N SER A 94 -9.77 -3.08 3.40
CA SER A 94 -8.70 -2.19 2.92
C SER A 94 -8.10 -2.66 1.59
N LEU A 95 -7.92 -3.98 1.44
CA LEU A 95 -7.37 -4.56 0.21
C LEU A 95 -8.36 -4.44 -0.95
N GLU A 96 -9.62 -4.81 -0.74
CA GLU A 96 -10.69 -4.70 -1.73
C GLU A 96 -10.87 -3.26 -2.21
N GLY A 97 -10.87 -2.29 -1.29
CA GLY A 97 -10.94 -0.87 -1.65
C GLY A 97 -9.76 -0.42 -2.51
N LYS A 98 -8.54 -0.89 -2.24
CA LYS A 98 -7.36 -0.61 -3.08
C LYS A 98 -7.47 -1.24 -4.46
N VAL A 99 -7.95 -2.47 -4.54
CA VAL A 99 -8.17 -3.17 -5.80
C VAL A 99 -9.21 -2.43 -6.65
N ALA A 100 -10.35 -2.08 -6.06
CA ALA A 100 -11.40 -1.31 -6.72
C ALA A 100 -10.88 0.06 -7.21
N SER A 101 -10.15 0.79 -6.36
CA SER A 101 -9.53 2.07 -6.73
C SER A 101 -8.58 1.94 -7.92
N VAL A 102 -7.78 0.86 -7.99
CA VAL A 102 -6.89 0.63 -9.14
C VAL A 102 -7.69 0.32 -10.40
N LYS A 103 -8.74 -0.50 -10.32
CA LYS A 103 -9.61 -0.80 -11.47
C LYS A 103 -10.24 0.47 -12.05
N GLU A 104 -10.78 1.35 -11.20
CA GLU A 104 -11.32 2.64 -11.67
C GLU A 104 -10.22 3.53 -12.28
N ARG A 105 -9.03 3.56 -11.66
CA ARG A 105 -7.90 4.30 -12.22
C ARG A 105 -7.40 3.75 -13.56
N GLN A 106 -7.52 2.45 -13.81
CA GLN A 106 -7.14 1.84 -15.09
C GLN A 106 -7.97 2.43 -16.25
N LYS A 107 -9.28 2.65 -16.04
CA LYS A 107 -10.16 3.30 -17.02
C LYS A 107 -9.68 4.70 -17.38
N LEU A 108 -9.49 5.57 -16.37
CA LEU A 108 -8.99 6.93 -16.57
C LEU A 108 -7.59 6.95 -17.23
N ARG A 109 -6.75 5.98 -16.87
CA ARG A 109 -5.41 5.85 -17.42
C ARG A 109 -5.44 5.44 -18.89
N PHE A 110 -6.37 4.59 -19.29
CA PHE A 110 -6.56 4.20 -20.69
C PHE A 110 -6.85 5.44 -21.54
N ASP A 111 -7.86 6.23 -21.17
CA ASP A 111 -8.22 7.46 -21.88
C ASP A 111 -7.05 8.45 -21.96
N SER A 112 -6.35 8.64 -20.83
CA SER A 112 -5.19 9.52 -20.77
C SER A 112 -4.07 9.05 -21.70
N LEU A 113 -3.77 7.75 -21.75
CA LEU A 113 -2.74 7.19 -22.62
C LEU A 113 -3.12 7.34 -24.09
N SER A 114 -4.36 7.04 -24.46
CA SER A 114 -4.86 7.17 -25.84
C SER A 114 -4.75 8.61 -26.35
N ARG A 115 -5.17 9.60 -25.54
CA ARG A 115 -5.01 11.03 -25.87
C ARG A 115 -3.54 11.43 -26.03
N ARG A 116 -2.66 10.90 -25.18
CA ARG A 116 -1.21 11.18 -25.24
C ARG A 116 -0.53 10.57 -26.45
N ILE A 117 -0.98 9.39 -26.89
CA ILE A 117 -0.52 8.75 -28.14
C ILE A 117 -0.93 9.64 -29.32
N ALA A 118 -2.21 9.98 -29.44
CA ALA A 118 -2.70 10.85 -30.52
C ALA A 118 -2.02 12.23 -30.57
N ARG A 119 -1.61 12.77 -29.40
CA ARG A 119 -0.80 14.00 -29.33
C ARG A 119 0.64 13.76 -29.78
N ALA A 120 1.24 12.63 -29.39
CA ALA A 120 2.59 12.28 -29.79
C ALA A 120 2.69 12.07 -31.31
N ASP A 121 1.68 11.44 -31.93
CA ASP A 121 1.58 11.27 -33.38
C ASP A 121 1.60 12.62 -34.11
N ARG A 122 0.72 13.55 -33.71
CA ARG A 122 0.68 14.92 -34.26
C ARG A 122 2.03 15.63 -34.14
N GLN A 123 2.66 15.55 -32.97
CA GLN A 123 3.97 16.16 -32.75
C GLN A 123 5.09 15.53 -33.59
N ILE A 124 4.97 14.26 -33.98
CA ILE A 124 5.94 13.59 -34.87
C ILE A 124 5.75 14.10 -36.30
N ALA A 125 4.50 14.23 -36.77
CA ALA A 125 4.20 14.82 -38.08
C ALA A 125 4.78 16.25 -38.19
N ASP A 126 4.50 17.10 -37.19
CA ASP A 126 5.00 18.48 -37.14
C ASP A 126 6.53 18.57 -37.05
N ALA A 127 7.18 17.61 -36.38
CA ALA A 127 8.64 17.60 -36.25
C ALA A 127 9.33 17.08 -37.51
N SER A 128 8.69 16.15 -38.23
CA SER A 128 9.21 15.58 -39.47
C SER A 128 9.25 16.64 -40.59
N GLY A 129 8.24 17.52 -40.65
CA GLY A 129 8.24 18.65 -41.59
C GLY A 129 9.33 19.72 -41.33
N ARG A 130 9.96 19.73 -40.15
CA ARG A 130 11.00 20.72 -39.78
C ARG A 130 12.43 20.19 -39.91
N GLY A 131 12.64 18.99 -40.46
CA GLY A 131 13.98 18.44 -40.78
C GLY A 131 14.88 18.08 -39.58
N ARG A 132 14.37 18.05 -38.35
CA ARG A 132 15.16 17.79 -37.12
C ARG A 132 15.12 16.30 -36.74
N TRP A 133 16.01 15.48 -37.32
CA TRP A 133 16.02 14.02 -37.13
C TRP A 133 16.12 13.59 -35.65
N ASP A 134 16.95 14.26 -34.86
CA ASP A 134 17.13 14.02 -33.41
C ASP A 134 15.80 14.14 -32.64
N ARG A 135 15.06 15.22 -32.91
CA ARG A 135 13.76 15.50 -32.28
C ARG A 135 12.70 14.49 -32.71
N VAL A 136 12.68 14.13 -34.00
CA VAL A 136 11.78 13.10 -34.54
C VAL A 136 12.07 11.76 -33.87
N HIS A 137 13.33 11.37 -33.77
CA HIS A 137 13.75 10.11 -33.13
C HIS A 137 13.29 10.04 -31.67
N GLN A 138 13.57 11.08 -30.87
CA GLN A 138 13.17 11.12 -29.46
C GLN A 138 11.64 11.04 -29.29
N LYS A 139 10.88 11.71 -30.16
CA LYS A 139 9.41 11.65 -30.14
C LYS A 139 8.88 10.26 -30.54
N ARG A 140 9.45 9.62 -31.56
CA ARG A 140 9.12 8.23 -31.94
C ARG A 140 9.40 7.25 -30.80
N ARG A 141 10.55 7.41 -30.12
CA ARG A 141 10.87 6.61 -28.91
C ARG A 141 9.85 6.82 -27.80
N ARG A 142 9.41 8.06 -27.59
CA ARG A 142 8.36 8.38 -26.59
C ARG A 142 7.03 7.73 -26.95
N LEU A 143 6.63 7.79 -28.22
CA LEU A 143 5.42 7.13 -28.72
C LEU A 143 5.48 5.61 -28.49
N ALA A 144 6.59 4.95 -28.86
CA ALA A 144 6.75 3.51 -28.67
C ALA A 144 6.60 3.10 -27.19
N ASN A 145 7.09 3.92 -26.27
CA ASN A 145 6.91 3.71 -24.84
C ASN A 145 5.44 3.86 -24.40
N LEU A 146 4.70 4.84 -24.94
CA LEU A 146 3.29 5.04 -24.63
C LEU A 146 2.43 3.87 -25.15
N GLN A 147 2.67 3.43 -26.39
CA GLN A 147 2.00 2.28 -26.98
C GLN A 147 2.29 1.00 -26.19
N ARG A 148 3.55 0.78 -25.77
CA ARG A 148 3.90 -0.34 -24.89
C ARG A 148 3.13 -0.30 -23.58
N GLN A 149 3.01 0.88 -22.98
CA GLN A 149 2.25 1.05 -21.73
C GLN A 149 0.75 0.77 -21.93
N LEU A 150 0.18 1.18 -23.06
CA LEU A 150 -1.21 0.90 -23.40
C LEU A 150 -1.44 -0.60 -23.58
N LYS A 151 -0.60 -1.28 -24.36
CA LYS A 151 -0.69 -2.74 -24.56
C LYS A 151 -0.59 -3.52 -23.25
N ILE A 152 0.28 -3.10 -22.34
CA ILE A 152 0.38 -3.70 -21.00
C ILE A 152 -0.92 -3.50 -20.21
N LEU A 153 -1.49 -2.30 -20.27
CA LEU A 153 -2.73 -1.97 -19.57
C LEU A 153 -3.91 -2.78 -20.12
N GLU A 154 -4.02 -2.91 -21.44
CA GLU A 154 -5.03 -3.73 -22.11
C GLU A 154 -4.93 -5.20 -21.70
N ALA A 155 -3.72 -5.76 -21.70
CA ALA A 155 -3.49 -7.13 -21.24
C ALA A 155 -3.83 -7.32 -19.76
N ASP A 156 -3.53 -6.33 -18.91
CA ASP A 156 -3.89 -6.38 -17.50
C ASP A 156 -5.42 -6.33 -17.32
N VAL A 157 -6.13 -5.48 -18.07
CA VAL A 157 -7.60 -5.37 -18.02
C VAL A 157 -8.27 -6.64 -18.53
N ALA A 158 -7.78 -7.20 -19.65
CA ALA A 158 -8.30 -8.44 -20.24
C ALA A 158 -8.14 -9.64 -19.29
N ALA A 159 -7.06 -9.68 -18.51
CA ALA A 159 -6.80 -10.72 -17.51
C ALA A 159 -7.40 -10.42 -16.12
N ASP A 160 -8.22 -9.37 -15.98
CA ASP A 160 -8.71 -8.80 -14.70
C ASP A 160 -7.60 -8.63 -13.64
N ARG A 161 -6.38 -8.35 -14.10
CA ARG A 161 -5.18 -8.30 -13.28
C ARG A 161 -4.98 -6.90 -12.73
N VAL A 162 -4.85 -6.83 -11.40
CA VAL A 162 -4.49 -5.60 -10.71
C VAL A 162 -3.02 -5.64 -10.28
N ARG A 163 -2.24 -4.62 -10.66
CA ARG A 163 -0.86 -4.44 -10.19
C ARG A 163 -0.86 -3.56 -8.95
N LEU A 164 -0.77 -4.18 -7.77
CA LEU A 164 -0.69 -3.47 -6.49
C LEU A 164 0.74 -3.54 -5.93
N CYS A 165 1.37 -2.38 -5.75
CA CYS A 165 2.67 -2.29 -5.07
C CYS A 165 2.44 -2.21 -3.56
N PHE A 166 3.15 -3.05 -2.80
CA PHE A 166 3.11 -3.03 -1.34
C PHE A 166 4.45 -2.55 -0.78
N GLY A 167 4.39 -1.58 0.12
CA GLY A 167 5.56 -1.15 0.88
C GLY A 167 5.67 0.37 0.98
N SER A 168 6.54 0.81 1.88
CA SER A 168 7.00 2.19 1.93
C SER A 168 8.10 2.42 0.89
N LYS A 169 8.42 3.69 0.62
CA LYS A 169 9.53 4.09 -0.28
C LYS A 169 10.85 3.38 0.08
N ARG A 170 11.08 3.09 1.37
CA ARG A 170 12.25 2.34 1.87
C ARG A 170 12.28 0.91 1.33
N LEU A 171 11.17 0.19 1.41
CA LEU A 171 11.09 -1.21 0.97
C LEU A 171 11.18 -1.31 -0.56
N TRP A 172 10.63 -0.32 -1.27
CA TRP A 172 10.78 -0.20 -2.72
C TRP A 172 12.24 0.06 -3.15
N ARG A 173 12.97 0.92 -2.42
CA ARG A 173 14.41 1.14 -2.66
C ARG A 173 15.22 -0.12 -2.42
N LYS A 174 14.98 -0.81 -1.30
CA LYS A 174 15.63 -2.10 -1.02
C LYS A 174 15.35 -3.16 -2.09
N GLN A 175 14.12 -3.25 -2.60
CA GLN A 175 13.77 -4.16 -3.71
C GLN A 175 14.50 -3.84 -5.03
N ARG A 176 14.92 -2.59 -5.22
CA ARG A 176 15.60 -2.12 -6.43
C ARG A 176 17.10 -1.88 -6.22
N ASP A 177 17.61 -2.24 -5.05
CA ASP A 177 19.04 -2.21 -4.74
C ASP A 177 19.68 -3.44 -5.37
N LEU A 178 20.35 -3.24 -6.50
CA LEU A 178 20.87 -4.34 -7.31
C LEU A 178 22.03 -5.04 -6.58
N GLY A 179 22.93 -4.28 -5.96
CA GLY A 179 24.08 -4.82 -5.23
C GLY A 179 23.66 -5.62 -4.01
N ALA A 180 22.74 -5.08 -3.20
CA ALA A 180 22.25 -5.79 -2.01
C ALA A 180 21.40 -7.04 -2.35
N ASN A 181 20.81 -7.11 -3.55
CA ASN A 181 20.01 -8.26 -4.01
C ASN A 181 20.78 -9.20 -4.96
N GLY A 182 22.09 -9.00 -5.15
CA GLY A 182 22.93 -9.88 -5.96
C GLY A 182 22.76 -9.76 -7.49
N TYR A 183 22.20 -8.65 -7.98
CA TYR A 183 22.08 -8.37 -9.42
C TYR A 183 23.17 -7.39 -9.88
N THR A 184 23.84 -7.69 -10.99
CA THR A 184 24.91 -6.83 -11.57
C THR A 184 24.37 -5.71 -12.45
N SER A 185 23.17 -5.84 -13.04
CA SER A 185 22.55 -4.76 -13.82
C SER A 185 21.03 -4.85 -13.84
N GLN A 186 20.36 -3.77 -14.24
CA GLN A 186 18.90 -3.74 -14.46
C GLN A 186 18.47 -4.40 -15.77
N VAL A 187 19.43 -4.82 -16.59
CA VAL A 187 19.20 -5.37 -17.92
C VAL A 187 19.18 -6.88 -17.81
N ASN A 188 18.11 -7.51 -18.27
CA ASN A 188 18.09 -8.96 -18.46
C ASN A 188 19.25 -9.32 -19.43
N PRO A 189 20.26 -10.11 -19.00
CA PRO A 189 21.43 -10.40 -19.83
C PRO A 189 21.06 -11.06 -21.17
N ALA A 190 19.89 -11.70 -21.28
CA ALA A 190 19.38 -12.25 -22.53
C ALA A 190 19.03 -11.19 -23.61
N PHE A 191 18.92 -9.90 -23.25
CA PHE A 191 18.67 -8.81 -24.21
C PHE A 191 19.96 -8.04 -24.61
N SER A 192 21.06 -8.24 -23.88
CA SER A 192 22.34 -7.59 -24.17
C SER A 192 23.10 -8.25 -25.32
N SER A 193 22.83 -9.52 -25.62
CA SER A 193 23.50 -10.27 -26.71
C SER A 193 22.89 -10.00 -28.09
N VAL A 194 21.71 -9.38 -28.17
CA VAL A 194 20.99 -9.15 -29.43
C VAL A 194 21.35 -7.81 -30.09
N ILE A 195 21.94 -6.87 -29.34
CA ILE A 195 22.47 -5.63 -29.93
C ILE A 195 23.95 -5.87 -30.26
N GLY A 196 24.16 -6.43 -31.45
CA GLY A 196 25.48 -6.62 -32.04
C GLY A 196 26.32 -5.34 -31.96
N ARG A 197 27.62 -5.54 -31.73
CA ARG A 197 28.68 -4.52 -31.78
C ARG A 197 28.50 -3.63 -33.01
N VAL A 198 27.96 -2.44 -32.82
CA VAL A 198 28.21 -1.33 -33.74
C VAL A 198 29.62 -0.83 -33.37
N LYS A 199 30.63 -1.32 -34.10
CA LYS A 199 31.95 -0.72 -34.09
C LYS A 199 31.80 0.71 -34.61
N PHE A 200 31.92 1.69 -33.72
CA PHE A 200 32.34 3.01 -34.17
C PHE A 200 33.84 2.95 -34.46
N ARG A 201 34.18 3.55 -35.59
CA ARG A 201 35.49 3.54 -36.25
C ARG A 201 36.59 4.07 -35.35
#